data_AF-O83058-F1
#
_entry.id   AF-O83058-F1
#
_cell.length_a   1.000
_cell.length_b   1.000
_cell.length_c   1.000
_cell.angle_alpha   90.00
_cell.angle_beta   90.00
_cell.angle_gamma   90.00
#
_symmetry.space_group_name_H-M   'P 1'
#
loop_
_entity.id
_entity.type
_entity.pdbx_description
1 polymer ?
#
loop_
_entity_poly.entity_id
_entity_poly.type
_entity_poly.pdbx_seq_one_letter_code
_entity_poly.pdbx_strand_id
1 'polypeptide(L)'
;MRLRRLQIPQESGVEGARAFIGTHTKQWIGKYGKNTMFFCTNDTHRVSLMRELVSKDGMLLGANVFDCAEALGVEYADDEDVSGILERVESAVEEKRLVGRFGVNVSSHIFVSTLGLTEYARRILQNELREKDMRVALSDAFSLFSKGTRWRVAPYTDLLTGKEVSNHVSVFSDIHILGKFSLPVTDQEFPEKYRSIRFGRQ
;
A
#
# COMPACT_ATOMS: atom_id res chain seq x y z
N MET A 1 7.14 1.52 17.14
CA MET A 1 6.09 2.12 16.30
C MET A 1 4.85 1.24 16.36
N ARG A 2 3.64 1.79 16.44
CA ARG A 2 2.39 1.01 16.50
C ARG A 2 1.58 1.24 15.22
N LEU A 3 0.86 0.22 14.73
CA LEU A 3 -0.07 0.33 13.60
C LEU A 3 -1.51 0.23 14.11
N ARG A 4 -2.40 1.11 13.62
CA ARG A 4 -3.83 1.11 13.95
C ARG A 4 -4.68 1.24 12.71
N ARG A 5 -5.50 0.22 12.45
CA ARG A 5 -6.60 0.30 11.49
C ARG A 5 -7.72 1.17 12.05
N LEU A 6 -8.17 2.14 11.26
CA LEU A 6 -9.31 2.99 11.57
C LEU A 6 -10.57 2.42 10.93
N GLN A 7 -11.64 2.33 11.70
CA GLN A 7 -13.00 2.10 11.19
C GLN A 7 -13.68 3.47 11.10
N ILE A 8 -13.91 3.91 9.87
CA ILE A 8 -14.60 5.16 9.58
C ILE A 8 -16.01 4.79 9.13
N PRO A 9 -17.06 5.28 9.82
CA PRO A 9 -18.44 4.99 9.45
C PRO A 9 -18.73 5.37 8.00
N GLN A 10 -19.41 4.49 7.26
CA GLN A 10 -19.83 4.74 5.89
C GLN A 10 -21.24 5.36 5.79
N GLU A 11 -22.03 5.26 6.85
CA GLU A 11 -23.47 5.60 6.86
C GLU A 11 -23.76 7.06 6.49
N SER A 12 -22.79 7.95 6.65
CA SER A 12 -22.93 9.37 6.36
C SER A 12 -22.40 9.80 4.98
N GLY A 13 -22.10 8.83 4.10
CA GLY A 13 -21.49 9.10 2.79
C GLY A 13 -20.09 9.72 2.88
N VAL A 14 -19.58 10.19 1.74
CA VAL A 14 -18.22 10.78 1.64
C VAL A 14 -18.08 12.03 2.49
N GLU A 15 -19.09 12.91 2.50
CA GLU A 15 -19.04 14.17 3.25
C GLU A 15 -19.02 13.94 4.77
N GLY A 16 -19.92 13.09 5.28
CA GLY A 16 -19.92 12.80 6.71
C GLY A 16 -18.69 12.01 7.16
N ALA A 17 -18.12 11.16 6.30
CA ALA A 17 -16.85 10.52 6.58
C ALA A 17 -15.71 11.54 6.71
N ARG A 18 -15.67 12.58 5.86
CA ARG A 18 -14.70 13.69 5.98
C ARG A 18 -14.86 14.44 7.30
N ALA A 19 -16.08 14.80 7.68
CA ALA A 19 -16.37 15.46 8.94
C ALA A 19 -15.98 14.59 10.15
N PHE A 20 -16.26 13.28 10.08
CA PHE A 20 -15.88 12.31 11.09
C PHE A 20 -14.35 12.25 11.24
N ILE A 21 -13.62 12.12 10.14
CA ILE A 21 -12.15 12.09 10.13
C ILE A 21 -11.58 13.38 10.74
N GLY A 22 -12.09 14.55 10.34
CA GLY A 22 -11.65 15.84 10.89
C GLY A 22 -11.85 15.95 12.41
N THR A 23 -12.98 15.46 12.90
CA THR A 23 -13.31 15.48 14.33
C THR A 23 -12.45 14.50 15.14
N HIS A 24 -12.19 13.32 14.60
CA HIS A 24 -11.60 12.22 15.38
C HIS A 24 -10.08 12.09 15.24
N THR A 25 -9.46 12.66 14.21
CA THR A 25 -8.00 12.51 14.00
C THR A 25 -7.19 13.02 15.21
N LYS A 26 -7.57 14.16 15.79
CA LYS A 26 -6.94 14.67 17.01
C LYS A 26 -7.09 13.71 18.19
N GLN A 27 -8.27 13.09 18.33
CA GLN A 27 -8.54 12.13 19.40
C GLN A 27 -7.71 10.85 19.23
N TRP A 28 -7.58 10.36 18.00
CA TRP A 28 -6.75 9.20 17.69
C TRP A 28 -5.27 9.45 17.98
N ILE A 29 -4.74 10.59 17.57
CA ILE A 29 -3.35 10.97 17.88
C ILE A 29 -3.15 11.11 19.39
N GLY A 30 -4.10 11.74 20.11
CA GLY A 30 -4.04 11.85 21.56
C GLY A 30 -4.08 10.49 22.27
N LYS A 31 -4.94 9.57 21.81
CA LYS A 31 -5.12 8.24 22.40
C LYS A 31 -3.94 7.30 22.12
N TYR A 32 -3.45 7.28 20.88
CA TYR A 32 -2.44 6.31 20.44
C TYR A 32 -1.02 6.88 20.38
N GLY A 33 -0.88 8.20 20.46
CA GLY A 33 0.39 8.92 20.36
C GLY A 33 0.82 9.20 18.92
N LYS A 34 1.71 10.19 18.76
CA LYS A 34 2.25 10.63 17.47
C LYS A 34 3.07 9.57 16.73
N ASN A 35 3.67 8.62 17.45
CA ASN A 35 4.45 7.51 16.88
C ASN A 35 3.58 6.28 16.55
N THR A 36 2.36 6.54 16.09
CA THR A 36 1.40 5.54 15.62
C THR A 36 1.08 5.81 14.15
N MET A 37 1.23 4.78 13.32
CA MET A 37 0.71 4.78 11.95
C MET A 37 -0.76 4.45 11.95
N PHE A 38 -1.52 5.26 11.24
CA PHE A 38 -2.91 4.99 10.92
C PHE A 38 -3.04 4.37 9.53
N PHE A 39 -4.10 3.60 9.33
CA PHE A 39 -4.45 3.01 8.04
C PHE A 39 -5.98 2.95 7.92
N CYS A 40 -6.52 3.23 6.74
CA CYS A 40 -7.94 3.03 6.42
C CYS A 40 -8.07 2.19 5.14
N THR A 41 -9.13 1.38 5.07
CA THR A 41 -9.39 0.48 3.93
C THR A 41 -10.22 1.11 2.83
N ASN A 42 -10.80 2.28 3.06
CA ASN A 42 -11.65 2.95 2.07
C ASN A 42 -10.87 4.08 1.40
N ASP A 43 -10.65 3.92 0.09
CA ASP A 43 -9.90 4.85 -0.75
C ASP A 43 -10.49 6.27 -0.71
N THR A 44 -11.82 6.40 -0.67
CA THR A 44 -12.50 7.71 -0.63
C THR A 44 -12.17 8.52 0.63
N HIS A 45 -11.62 7.88 1.66
CA HIS A 45 -11.28 8.50 2.94
C HIS A 45 -9.77 8.77 3.08
N ARG A 46 -8.91 8.18 2.23
CA ARG A 46 -7.44 8.23 2.39
C ARG A 46 -6.90 9.65 2.34
N VAL A 47 -7.25 10.41 1.30
CA VAL A 47 -6.78 11.79 1.13
C VAL A 47 -7.21 12.68 2.29
N SER A 48 -8.48 12.55 2.72
CA SER A 48 -9.01 13.35 3.84
C SER A 48 -8.32 13.00 5.16
N LEU A 49 -8.08 11.71 5.43
CA LEU A 49 -7.30 11.28 6.58
C LEU A 49 -5.86 11.80 6.50
N MET A 50 -5.23 11.73 5.34
CA MET A 50 -3.87 12.21 5.15
C MET A 50 -3.75 13.71 5.40
N ARG A 51 -4.65 14.54 4.85
CA ARG A 51 -4.68 15.99 5.12
C ARG A 51 -4.78 16.30 6.62
N GLU A 52 -5.65 15.58 7.32
CA GLU A 52 -5.78 15.73 8.77
C GLU A 52 -4.50 15.35 9.52
N LEU A 53 -3.83 14.27 9.11
CA LEU A 53 -2.57 13.82 9.71
C LEU A 53 -1.40 14.77 9.40
N VAL A 54 -1.33 15.32 8.19
CA VAL A 54 -0.33 16.35 7.81
C VAL A 54 -0.43 17.54 8.76
N SER A 55 -1.64 18.05 9.01
CA SER A 55 -1.85 19.20 9.92
C SER A 55 -1.54 18.92 11.39
N LYS A 56 -1.47 17.64 11.78
CA LYS A 56 -1.38 17.20 13.19
C LYS A 56 -0.13 16.38 13.49
N ASP A 57 0.85 16.36 12.59
CA ASP A 57 2.11 15.61 12.75
C ASP A 57 1.85 14.11 13.02
N GLY A 58 0.87 13.57 12.30
CA GLY A 58 0.48 12.16 12.34
C GLY A 58 1.23 11.32 11.31
N MET A 59 1.00 10.01 11.33
CA MET A 59 1.62 9.07 10.39
C MET A 59 0.55 8.21 9.72
N LEU A 60 0.71 7.92 8.43
CA LEU A 60 -0.19 7.05 7.66
C LEU A 60 0.62 5.96 6.95
N LEU A 61 0.06 4.75 6.89
CA LEU A 61 0.51 3.66 6.03
C LEU A 61 -0.61 3.30 5.05
N GLY A 62 -0.27 3.01 3.80
CA GLY A 62 -1.19 2.42 2.82
C GLY A 62 -1.91 3.44 1.92
N ALA A 63 -1.38 4.66 1.81
CA ALA A 63 -1.72 5.56 0.72
C ALA A 63 -1.06 5.09 -0.59
N ASN A 64 -1.53 5.59 -1.72
CA ASN A 64 -0.77 5.58 -2.97
C ASN A 64 -0.11 6.96 -3.21
N VAL A 65 0.77 7.04 -4.20
CA VAL A 65 1.50 8.30 -4.52
C VAL A 65 0.55 9.44 -4.90
N PHE A 66 -0.56 9.17 -5.59
CA PHE A 66 -1.55 10.16 -6.01
C PHE A 66 -2.35 10.71 -4.83
N ASP A 67 -2.71 9.86 -3.86
CA ASP A 67 -3.35 10.31 -2.62
C ASP A 67 -2.46 11.32 -1.90
N CYS A 68 -1.14 11.11 -1.94
CA CYS A 68 -0.15 11.97 -1.31
C CYS A 68 0.00 13.30 -2.05
N ALA A 69 0.07 13.24 -3.38
CA ALA A 69 0.10 14.45 -4.19
C ALA A 69 -1.13 15.33 -3.93
N GLU A 70 -2.33 14.74 -3.91
CA GLU A 70 -3.57 15.47 -3.64
C GLU A 70 -3.64 16.00 -2.20
N ALA A 71 -3.15 15.25 -1.22
CA ALA A 71 -3.15 15.67 0.19
C ALA A 71 -2.14 16.79 0.47
N LEU A 72 -1.01 16.81 -0.24
CA LEU A 72 0.07 17.78 -0.05
C LEU A 72 -0.08 19.03 -0.94
N GLY A 73 -0.98 18.99 -1.93
CA GLY A 73 -1.18 20.06 -2.90
C GLY A 73 -0.07 20.09 -3.97
N VAL A 74 0.42 18.92 -4.36
CA VAL A 74 1.42 18.76 -5.40
C VAL A 74 0.72 18.66 -6.75
N GLU A 75 1.01 19.60 -7.64
CA GLU A 75 0.54 19.60 -9.01
C GLU A 75 1.55 18.87 -9.92
N TYR A 76 1.03 18.14 -10.89
CA TYR A 76 1.77 17.38 -11.90
C TYR A 76 0.97 17.37 -13.20
N ALA A 77 1.64 17.13 -14.33
CA ALA A 77 0.97 17.04 -15.63
C ALA A 77 0.17 15.72 -15.74
N ASP A 78 -0.93 15.73 -16.49
CA ASP A 78 -1.80 14.55 -16.66
C ASP A 78 -1.08 13.34 -17.28
N ASP A 79 -0.02 13.58 -18.06
CA ASP A 79 0.83 12.58 -18.72
C ASP A 79 2.16 12.33 -17.99
N GLU A 80 2.36 12.92 -16.81
CA GLU A 80 3.58 12.73 -16.02
C GLU A 80 3.67 11.28 -15.50
N ASP A 81 4.83 10.65 -15.68
CA ASP A 81 5.07 9.31 -15.16
C ASP A 81 5.10 9.30 -13.62
N VAL A 82 4.74 8.15 -13.04
CA VAL A 82 4.70 7.91 -11.60
C VAL A 82 6.03 8.27 -10.91
N SER A 83 7.16 8.08 -11.58
CA SER A 83 8.47 8.46 -11.04
C SER A 83 8.63 9.98 -10.86
N GLY A 84 8.18 10.77 -11.83
CA GLY A 84 8.19 12.24 -11.73
C GLY A 84 7.25 12.75 -10.64
N ILE A 85 6.05 12.16 -10.55
CA ILE A 85 5.08 12.50 -9.50
C ILE A 85 5.67 12.18 -8.12
N LEU A 86 6.35 11.04 -7.97
CA LEU A 86 7.02 10.66 -6.73
C LEU A 86 8.10 11.68 -6.34
N GLU A 87 8.94 12.13 -7.27
CA GLU A 87 9.99 13.13 -7.00
C GLU A 87 9.41 14.46 -6.49
N ARG A 88 8.29 14.91 -7.06
CA ARG A 88 7.58 16.11 -6.58
C ARG A 88 6.97 15.91 -5.20
N VAL A 89 6.38 14.75 -4.96
CA VAL A 89 5.84 14.38 -3.64
C VAL A 89 6.93 14.34 -2.59
N GLU A 90 8.10 13.76 -2.91
CA GLU A 90 9.27 13.74 -2.05
C GLU A 90 9.73 15.16 -1.68
N SER A 91 9.86 16.03 -2.68
CA SER A 91 10.23 17.44 -2.48
C SER A 91 9.24 18.15 -1.53
N ALA A 92 7.94 17.96 -1.74
CA ALA A 92 6.91 18.54 -0.87
C ALA A 92 6.94 17.98 0.56
N VAL A 93 7.29 16.72 0.74
CA VAL A 93 7.46 16.08 2.06
C VAL A 93 8.64 16.69 2.80
N GLU A 94 9.76 16.93 2.13
CA GLU A 94 10.94 17.57 2.72
C GLU A 94 10.64 19.02 3.13
N GLU A 95 10.07 19.82 2.23
CA GLU A 95 9.71 21.23 2.48
C GLU A 95 8.77 21.37 3.69
N LYS A 96 7.77 20.47 3.79
CA LYS A 96 6.79 20.48 4.89
C LYS A 96 7.28 19.77 6.15
N ARG A 97 8.53 19.26 6.18
CA ARG A 97 9.14 18.53 7.31
C ARG A 97 8.35 17.28 7.72
N LEU A 98 7.86 16.53 6.72
CA LEU A 98 7.04 15.33 6.89
C LEU A 98 7.81 14.04 6.61
N VAL A 99 9.13 14.11 6.48
CA VAL A 99 10.01 12.97 6.20
C VAL A 99 9.74 11.82 7.17
N GLY A 100 9.52 10.62 6.64
CA GLY A 100 9.28 9.42 7.43
C GLY A 100 7.86 9.25 7.97
N ARG A 101 6.91 10.15 7.65
CA ARG A 101 5.55 10.13 8.21
C ARG A 101 4.55 9.33 7.38
N PHE A 102 4.76 9.23 6.07
CA PHE A 102 3.79 8.65 5.14
C PHE A 102 4.41 7.49 4.37
N GLY A 103 3.77 6.33 4.45
CA GLY A 103 4.12 5.14 3.68
C GLY A 103 3.16 4.94 2.52
N VAL A 104 3.72 4.88 1.31
CA VAL A 104 2.99 4.89 0.05
C VAL A 104 3.32 3.67 -0.81
N ASN A 105 2.31 3.19 -1.52
CA ASN A 105 2.50 2.28 -2.64
C ASN A 105 2.82 3.14 -3.88
N VAL A 106 4.06 3.07 -4.36
CA VAL A 106 4.50 3.80 -5.56
C VAL A 106 3.84 3.20 -6.79
N SER A 107 3.90 1.87 -6.93
CA SER A 107 3.24 1.18 -8.03
C SER A 107 1.85 0.69 -7.65
N SER A 108 0.89 0.86 -8.55
CA SER A 108 -0.47 0.34 -8.37
C SER A 108 -0.46 -1.19 -8.41
N HIS A 109 -0.87 -1.82 -7.32
CA HIS A 109 -0.96 -3.28 -7.22
C HIS A 109 -1.83 -3.89 -8.31
N ILE A 110 -3.01 -3.31 -8.57
CA ILE A 110 -3.96 -3.86 -9.56
C ILE A 110 -3.40 -3.70 -10.97
N PHE A 111 -2.83 -2.53 -11.29
CA PHE A 111 -2.28 -2.24 -12.60
C PHE A 111 -1.10 -3.17 -12.92
N VAL A 112 -0.11 -3.22 -12.02
CA VAL A 112 1.08 -4.07 -12.19
C VAL A 112 0.71 -5.54 -12.22
N SER A 113 -0.21 -5.98 -11.36
CA SER A 113 -0.64 -7.39 -11.36
C SER A 113 -1.29 -7.77 -12.67
N THR A 114 -2.13 -6.89 -13.25
CA THR A 114 -2.80 -7.14 -14.53
C THR A 114 -1.78 -7.25 -15.67
N LEU A 115 -0.84 -6.31 -15.77
CA LEU A 115 0.18 -6.33 -16.80
C LEU A 115 1.14 -7.51 -16.64
N GLY A 116 1.62 -7.77 -15.42
CA GLY A 116 2.54 -8.88 -15.18
C GLY A 116 1.90 -10.25 -15.35
N LEU A 117 0.61 -10.43 -15.00
CA LEU A 117 -0.13 -11.66 -15.30
C LEU A 117 -0.29 -11.87 -16.81
N THR A 118 -0.56 -10.79 -17.54
CA THR A 118 -0.66 -10.82 -19.01
C THR A 118 0.67 -11.20 -19.64
N GLU A 119 1.76 -10.59 -19.18
CA GLU A 119 3.12 -10.88 -19.63
C GLU A 119 3.55 -12.31 -19.30
N TYR A 120 3.21 -12.80 -18.10
CA TYR A 120 3.44 -14.19 -17.72
C TYR A 120 2.70 -15.17 -18.66
N ALA A 121 1.43 -14.91 -18.96
CA ALA A 121 0.66 -15.71 -19.90
C ALA A 121 1.25 -15.67 -21.33
N ARG A 122 1.65 -14.49 -21.81
CA ARG A 122 2.33 -14.33 -23.11
C ARG A 122 3.58 -15.20 -23.19
N ARG A 123 4.43 -15.16 -22.17
CA ARG A 123 5.67 -15.96 -22.11
C ARG A 123 5.41 -17.46 -22.13
N ILE A 124 4.35 -17.94 -21.46
CA ILE A 124 3.94 -19.35 -21.54
C ILE A 124 3.55 -19.71 -22.97
N LEU A 125 2.67 -18.91 -23.58
CA LEU A 125 2.15 -19.19 -24.93
C LEU A 125 3.25 -19.17 -26.01
N GLN A 126 4.28 -18.35 -25.82
CA GLN A 126 5.40 -18.24 -26.74
C GLN A 126 6.60 -19.14 -26.38
N ASN A 127 6.46 -19.99 -25.36
CA ASN A 127 7.53 -20.84 -24.84
C ASN A 127 8.82 -20.05 -24.46
N GLU A 128 8.64 -18.83 -23.95
CA GLU A 128 9.70 -17.91 -23.52
C GLU A 128 9.86 -17.90 -21.98
N LEU A 129 9.13 -18.76 -21.27
CA LEU A 129 9.19 -18.81 -19.82
C LEU A 129 10.55 -19.35 -19.36
N ARG A 130 11.39 -18.46 -18.83
CA ARG A 130 12.74 -18.80 -18.36
C ARG A 130 12.74 -19.50 -17.01
N GLU A 131 11.86 -19.04 -16.12
CA GLU A 131 11.75 -19.52 -14.75
C GLU A 131 10.66 -20.59 -14.63
N LYS A 132 11.03 -21.77 -14.11
CA LYS A 132 10.06 -22.87 -13.90
C LYS A 132 9.17 -22.64 -12.69
N ASP A 133 9.66 -21.86 -11.72
CA ASP A 133 8.87 -21.47 -10.56
C ASP A 133 7.96 -20.30 -10.93
N MET A 134 6.65 -20.55 -10.96
CA MET A 134 5.63 -19.54 -11.24
C MET A 134 5.80 -18.28 -10.38
N ARG A 135 6.24 -18.41 -9.13
CA ARG A 135 6.39 -17.29 -8.21
C ARG A 135 7.51 -16.36 -8.65
N VAL A 136 8.65 -16.94 -9.04
CA VAL A 136 9.80 -16.20 -9.55
C VAL A 136 9.44 -15.56 -10.89
N ALA A 137 8.79 -16.31 -11.78
CA ALA A 137 8.34 -15.82 -13.07
C ALA A 137 7.34 -14.65 -12.97
N LEU A 138 6.38 -14.72 -12.06
CA LEU A 138 5.41 -13.65 -11.81
C LEU A 138 6.09 -12.42 -11.19
N SER A 139 6.99 -12.62 -10.22
CA SER A 139 7.74 -11.52 -9.62
C SER A 139 8.59 -10.77 -10.65
N ASP A 140 9.24 -11.50 -11.55
CA ASP A 140 9.98 -10.93 -12.68
C ASP A 140 9.05 -10.16 -13.63
N ALA A 141 7.90 -10.74 -13.98
CA ALA A 141 6.92 -10.08 -14.83
C ALA A 141 6.34 -8.79 -14.21
N PHE A 142 6.07 -8.77 -12.90
CA PHE A 142 5.64 -7.56 -12.19
C PHE A 142 6.71 -6.47 -12.23
N SER A 143 7.98 -6.86 -12.05
CA SER A 143 9.12 -5.92 -12.00
C SER A 143 9.32 -5.16 -13.33
N LEU A 144 8.93 -5.74 -14.46
CA LEU A 144 8.97 -5.07 -15.77
C LEU A 144 8.11 -3.80 -15.84
N PHE A 145 7.02 -3.75 -15.08
CA PHE A 145 6.04 -2.66 -15.14
C PHE A 145 6.07 -1.76 -13.90
N SER A 146 7.10 -1.89 -13.06
CA SER A 146 7.15 -1.23 -11.75
C SER A 146 8.57 -0.95 -11.31
N LYS A 147 9.25 -0.08 -12.07
CA LYS A 147 10.64 0.30 -11.79
C LYS A 147 10.80 0.76 -10.34
N GLY A 148 11.76 0.15 -9.62
CA GLY A 148 12.07 0.48 -8.22
C GLY A 148 11.19 -0.21 -7.18
N THR A 149 10.10 -0.85 -7.58
CA THR A 149 9.26 -1.62 -6.66
C THR A 149 9.73 -3.07 -6.60
N ARG A 150 9.98 -3.57 -5.40
CA ARG A 150 10.26 -4.99 -5.18
C ARG A 150 8.98 -5.76 -4.98
N TRP A 151 8.93 -6.96 -5.53
CA TRP A 151 7.81 -7.88 -5.43
C TRP A 151 8.26 -9.19 -4.80
N ARG A 152 7.35 -9.80 -4.03
CA ARG A 152 7.46 -11.20 -3.63
C ARG A 152 6.14 -11.89 -3.92
N VAL A 153 6.24 -13.04 -4.56
CA VAL A 153 5.10 -13.94 -4.79
C VAL A 153 5.29 -15.18 -3.92
N ALA A 154 4.28 -15.52 -3.13
CA ALA A 154 4.30 -16.67 -2.24
C ALA A 154 3.07 -17.56 -2.47
N PRO A 155 3.12 -18.85 -2.09
CA PRO A 155 1.92 -19.68 -2.08
C PRO A 155 0.82 -19.04 -1.24
N TYR A 156 -0.42 -19.08 -1.72
CA TYR A 156 -1.57 -18.71 -0.91
C TYR A 156 -1.99 -19.90 -0.04
N THR A 157 -2.13 -19.66 1.26
CA THR A 157 -2.69 -20.63 2.22
C THR A 157 -4.10 -20.23 2.59
N ASP A 158 -5.07 -21.11 2.36
CA ASP A 158 -6.43 -20.93 2.81
C ASP A 158 -6.46 -20.97 4.36
N LEU A 159 -6.89 -19.87 4.99
CA LEU A 159 -6.85 -19.74 6.45
C LEU A 159 -7.88 -20.62 7.19
N LEU A 160 -8.90 -21.13 6.50
CA LEU A 160 -9.91 -22.02 7.09
C LEU A 160 -9.38 -23.46 7.18
N THR A 161 -8.79 -23.93 6.08
CA THR A 161 -8.32 -25.32 5.94
C THR A 161 -6.85 -25.49 6.30
N GLY A 162 -6.07 -24.40 6.29
CA GLY A 162 -4.61 -24.42 6.44
C GLY A 162 -3.88 -25.02 5.23
N LYS A 163 -4.58 -25.30 4.12
CA LYS A 163 -3.98 -25.89 2.91
C LYS A 163 -3.55 -24.81 1.94
N GLU A 164 -2.42 -25.04 1.27
CA GLU A 164 -2.04 -24.24 0.11
C GLU A 164 -3.04 -24.47 -1.03
N VAL A 165 -3.39 -23.40 -1.73
CA VAL A 165 -4.25 -23.45 -2.91
C VAL A 165 -3.36 -23.32 -4.14
N SER A 166 -3.22 -24.41 -4.90
CA SER A 166 -2.20 -24.56 -5.95
C SER A 166 -2.30 -23.55 -7.09
N ASN A 167 -3.49 -23.00 -7.36
CA ASN A 167 -3.72 -22.00 -8.40
C ASN A 167 -3.84 -20.56 -7.88
N HIS A 168 -3.50 -20.31 -6.60
CA HIS A 168 -3.53 -18.98 -6.01
C HIS A 168 -2.17 -18.62 -5.42
N VAL A 169 -1.84 -17.34 -5.49
CA VAL A 169 -0.62 -16.78 -4.91
C VAL A 169 -0.94 -15.52 -4.11
N SER A 170 -0.12 -15.27 -3.11
CA SER A 170 -0.08 -13.99 -2.40
C SER A 170 1.03 -13.13 -2.98
N VAL A 171 0.69 -11.88 -3.34
CA VAL A 171 1.60 -10.92 -3.95
C VAL A 171 1.86 -9.80 -2.96
N PHE A 172 3.13 -9.59 -2.63
CA PHE A 172 3.59 -8.57 -1.71
C PHE A 172 4.46 -7.57 -2.49
N SER A 173 4.36 -6.30 -2.11
CA SER A 173 5.31 -5.27 -2.55
C SER A 173 5.82 -4.49 -1.34
N ASP A 174 6.99 -3.88 -1.50
CA ASP A 174 7.51 -2.98 -0.49
C ASP A 174 6.76 -1.66 -0.46
N ILE A 175 6.63 -1.10 0.74
CA ILE A 175 5.94 0.18 0.95
C ILE A 175 6.99 1.26 1.11
N HIS A 176 6.97 2.25 0.23
CA HIS A 176 7.92 3.34 0.24
C HIS A 176 7.58 4.35 1.34
N ILE A 177 8.47 4.56 2.31
CA ILE A 177 8.31 5.62 3.30
C ILE A 177 8.96 6.88 2.77
N LEU A 178 8.14 7.89 2.48
CA LEU A 178 8.57 9.14 1.85
C LEU A 178 9.72 9.79 2.63
N GLY A 179 10.78 10.14 1.90
CA GLY A 179 11.99 10.82 2.37
C GLY A 179 12.92 9.94 3.18
N LYS A 180 12.71 8.61 3.20
CA LYS A 180 13.43 7.74 4.13
C LYS A 180 13.91 6.42 3.55
N PHE A 181 13.05 5.42 3.48
CA PHE A 181 13.40 4.06 3.06
C PHE A 181 12.14 3.28 2.68
N SER A 182 12.27 2.18 1.95
CA SER A 182 11.15 1.27 1.73
C SER A 182 11.06 0.22 2.83
N LEU A 183 9.88 0.05 3.44
CA LEU A 183 9.61 -1.06 4.34
C LEU A 183 9.82 -2.37 3.56
N PRO A 184 10.72 -3.26 4.01
CA PRO A 184 11.06 -4.50 3.30
C PRO A 184 10.02 -5.59 3.57
N VAL A 185 8.78 -5.36 3.11
CA VAL A 185 7.66 -6.29 3.21
C VAL A 185 7.94 -7.56 2.40
N THR A 186 8.66 -7.44 1.28
CA THR A 186 9.08 -8.59 0.49
C THR A 186 9.99 -9.52 1.26
N ASP A 187 10.76 -9.01 2.22
CA ASP A 187 11.72 -9.82 2.99
C ASP A 187 11.09 -10.42 4.26
N GLN A 188 9.84 -10.06 4.58
CA GLN A 188 9.17 -10.57 5.78
C GLN A 188 8.68 -12.00 5.58
N GLU A 189 9.12 -12.90 6.46
CA GLU A 189 8.47 -14.20 6.64
C GLU A 189 7.13 -14.04 7.36
N PHE A 190 6.13 -14.82 6.96
CA PHE A 190 4.83 -14.77 7.61
C PHE A 190 4.91 -15.44 8.99
N PRO A 191 4.71 -14.70 10.11
CA PRO A 191 4.86 -15.27 11.44
C PRO A 191 3.85 -16.39 11.73
N GLU A 192 4.34 -17.52 12.26
CA GLU A 192 3.51 -18.72 12.55
C GLU A 192 2.29 -18.42 13.41
N LYS A 193 2.44 -17.51 14.40
CA LYS A 193 1.34 -17.11 15.29
C LYS A 193 0.11 -16.59 14.52
N TYR A 194 0.30 -15.98 13.35
CA TYR A 194 -0.80 -15.48 12.53
C TYR A 194 -1.45 -16.57 11.66
N ARG A 195 -0.79 -17.72 11.42
CA ARG A 195 -1.37 -18.86 10.69
C ARG A 195 -2.47 -19.56 11.49
N SER A 196 -2.38 -19.49 12.81
CA SER A 196 -3.36 -20.07 13.74
C SER A 196 -4.60 -19.19 13.98
N ILE A 197 -4.61 -17.95 13.48
CA ILE A 197 -5.78 -17.07 13.63
C ILE A 197 -6.93 -17.62 12.79
N ARG A 198 -7.91 -18.21 13.46
CA ARG A 198 -9.20 -18.54 12.88
C ARG A 198 -10.08 -17.30 12.99
N PHE A 199 -10.45 -16.73 11.85
CA PHE A 199 -11.57 -15.79 11.84
C PHE A 199 -12.82 -16.62 12.14
N GLY A 200 -13.33 -16.52 13.36
CA GLY A 200 -14.63 -17.10 13.70
C GLY A 200 -15.64 -16.59 12.69
N ARG A 201 -16.47 -17.50 12.14
CA ARG A 201 -17.68 -17.08 11.41
C ARG A 201 -18.48 -16.20 12.38
N GLN A 202 -18.62 -14.91 12.06
CA GLN A 202 -19.74 -14.14 12.56
C GLN A 202 -20.98 -14.53 11.75
#